data_AF-A2EZV6-F1
#
_entry.id   AF-A2EZV6-F1
#
_cell.length_a   1.000
_cell.length_b   1.000
_cell.length_c   1.000
_cell.angle_alpha   90.00
_cell.angle_beta   90.00
_cell.angle_gamma   90.00
#
_symmetry.space_group_name_H-M   'P 1'
#
loop_
_entity.id
_entity.type
_entity.pdbx_description
1 polymer ?
#
loop_
_entity_poly.entity_id
_entity_poly.type
_entity_poly.pdbx_seq_one_letter_code
_entity_poly.pdbx_strand_id
1 'polypeptide(L)'
;MSYSVHDKQQNKHKRTTSQSVRDYEQMRLRCSMLGKEFEVVQDYLKGLFGSNVTAITLLSRANTLEKMTGIQVDRLSRRNRQALFCWFTENWEVIQPILLSNTSAYQKAHMAAKSESEAMFDIANLLNYH
;
A
#
# COMPACT_ATOMS: atom_id res chain seq x y z
N MET A 1 -20.91 -15.51 -22.17
CA MET A 1 -19.71 -14.74 -21.75
C MET A 1 -19.07 -15.48 -20.60
N SER A 2 -17.99 -16.21 -20.88
CA SER A 2 -17.37 -17.16 -19.96
C SER A 2 -16.23 -16.47 -19.22
N TYR A 3 -16.40 -16.14 -17.95
CA TYR A 3 -15.34 -15.53 -17.16
C TYR A 3 -14.36 -16.61 -16.69
N SER A 4 -13.15 -16.56 -17.25
CA SER A 4 -12.01 -17.42 -16.91
C SER A 4 -11.57 -17.15 -15.48
N VAL A 5 -11.79 -18.12 -14.60
CA VAL A 5 -11.34 -18.11 -13.20
C VAL A 5 -9.85 -18.44 -13.19
N HIS A 6 -9.00 -17.43 -13.09
CA HIS A 6 -7.60 -17.64 -12.73
C HIS A 6 -7.52 -18.10 -11.28
N ASP A 7 -7.66 -19.41 -11.07
CA ASP A 7 -7.50 -20.07 -9.78
C ASP A 7 -6.02 -20.04 -9.38
N LYS A 8 -5.64 -18.99 -8.62
CA LYS A 8 -4.33 -18.91 -7.99
C LYS A 8 -4.28 -19.97 -6.88
N GLN A 9 -3.60 -21.09 -7.19
CA GLN A 9 -3.14 -22.15 -6.29
C GLN A 9 -3.43 -21.87 -4.80
N GLN A 10 -4.58 -22.36 -4.32
CA GLN A 10 -4.90 -22.27 -2.91
C GLN A 10 -3.94 -23.12 -2.09
N ASN A 11 -3.36 -22.49 -1.08
CA ASN A 11 -2.50 -23.11 -0.07
C ASN A 11 -3.21 -24.37 0.50
N LYS A 12 -2.58 -25.55 0.39
CA LYS A 12 -3.19 -26.87 0.65
C LYS A 12 -3.55 -27.15 2.12
N HIS A 13 -3.32 -26.19 3.02
CA HIS A 13 -3.75 -26.30 4.41
C HIS A 13 -5.25 -26.01 4.50
N LYS A 14 -6.04 -27.07 4.72
CA LYS A 14 -7.49 -26.96 4.90
C LYS A 14 -7.78 -25.96 6.01
N ARG A 15 -8.62 -24.97 5.73
CA ARG A 15 -9.20 -24.07 6.75
C ARG A 15 -10.10 -24.93 7.64
N THR A 16 -9.67 -25.18 8.87
CA THR A 16 -10.29 -26.20 9.75
C THR A 16 -11.42 -25.67 10.61
N THR A 17 -11.49 -24.36 10.83
CA THR A 17 -12.51 -23.75 11.70
C THR A 17 -13.55 -22.98 10.89
N SER A 18 -14.82 -23.06 11.28
CA SER A 18 -15.92 -22.32 10.64
C SER A 18 -15.69 -20.80 10.64
N GLN A 19 -14.99 -20.27 11.66
CA GLN A 19 -14.62 -18.86 11.70
C GLN A 19 -13.63 -18.50 10.59
N SER A 20 -12.60 -19.31 10.36
CA SER A 20 -11.59 -19.06 9.33
C SER A 20 -12.17 -19.10 7.91
N VAL A 21 -13.20 -19.92 7.68
CA VAL A 21 -13.91 -20.01 6.40
C VAL A 21 -14.73 -18.74 6.17
N ARG A 22 -15.54 -18.32 7.15
CA ARG A 22 -16.34 -17.09 7.06
C ARG A 22 -15.48 -15.84 6.87
N ASP A 23 -14.41 -15.71 7.65
CA ASP A 23 -13.46 -14.59 7.56
C ASP A 23 -12.85 -14.50 6.15
N TYR A 24 -12.52 -15.64 5.55
CA TYR A 24 -11.99 -15.72 4.19
C TYR A 24 -13.04 -15.34 3.13
N GLU A 25 -14.26 -15.86 3.23
CA GLU A 25 -15.33 -15.54 2.30
C GLU A 25 -15.71 -14.05 2.35
N GLN A 26 -15.81 -13.48 3.55
CA GLN A 26 -16.08 -12.07 3.76
C GLN A 26 -14.99 -11.20 3.14
N MET A 27 -13.70 -11.52 3.36
CA MET A 27 -12.59 -10.82 2.72
C MET A 27 -12.68 -10.91 1.19
N ARG A 28 -12.95 -12.10 0.65
CA ARG A 28 -13.02 -12.31 -0.80
C ARG A 28 -14.15 -11.49 -1.43
N LEU A 29 -15.33 -11.47 -0.80
CA LEU A 29 -16.46 -10.67 -1.25
C LEU A 29 -16.14 -9.17 -1.19
N ARG A 30 -15.58 -8.70 -0.06
CA ARG A 30 -15.17 -7.30 0.13
C ARG A 30 -14.25 -6.82 -0.99
N CYS A 31 -13.22 -7.60 -1.30
CA CYS A 31 -12.27 -7.24 -2.34
C CYS A 31 -12.85 -7.39 -3.76
N SER A 32 -13.82 -8.30 -3.97
CA SER A 32 -14.57 -8.38 -5.24
C SER A 32 -15.47 -7.17 -5.48
N MET A 33 -16.03 -6.57 -4.42
CA MET A 33 -16.88 -5.38 -4.52
C MET A 33 -16.08 -4.12 -4.89
N LEU A 34 -14.84 -4.03 -4.41
CA LEU A 34 -13.94 -2.90 -4.69
C LEU A 34 -13.37 -2.92 -6.12
N GLY A 35 -13.30 -4.10 -6.75
CA GLY A 35 -12.96 -4.24 -8.17
C GLY A 35 -11.63 -3.56 -8.55
N LYS A 36 -11.68 -2.65 -9.53
CA LYS A 36 -10.49 -2.00 -10.10
C LYS A 36 -9.83 -1.01 -9.14
N GLU A 37 -10.60 -0.38 -8.25
CA GLU A 37 -10.06 0.59 -7.29
C GLU A 37 -9.08 -0.09 -6.33
N PHE A 38 -9.38 -1.34 -5.95
CA PHE A 38 -8.49 -2.16 -5.15
C PHE A 38 -7.12 -2.36 -5.82
N GLU A 39 -7.10 -2.65 -7.12
CA GLU A 39 -5.84 -2.87 -7.85
C GLU A 39 -5.00 -1.60 -7.90
N VAL A 40 -5.63 -0.47 -8.21
CA VAL A 40 -4.98 0.86 -8.26
C VAL A 40 -4.39 1.24 -6.90
N VAL A 41 -5.18 1.15 -5.84
CA VAL A 41 -4.73 1.49 -4.48
C VAL A 41 -3.64 0.53 -4.01
N GLN A 42 -3.79 -0.77 -4.27
CA GLN A 42 -2.78 -1.75 -3.91
C GLN A 42 -1.44 -1.46 -4.58
N ASP A 43 -1.44 -1.14 -5.86
CA ASP A 43 -0.21 -0.84 -6.60
C ASP A 43 0.40 0.51 -6.20
N TYR A 44 -0.44 1.51 -5.91
CA TYR A 44 0.03 2.76 -5.33
C TYR A 44 0.73 2.53 -3.97
N LEU A 45 0.13 1.76 -3.08
CA LEU A 45 0.70 1.48 -1.76
C LEU A 45 2.00 0.67 -1.84
N LYS A 46 2.11 -0.25 -2.80
CA LYS A 46 3.39 -0.92 -3.09
C LYS A 46 4.43 0.06 -3.63
N GLY A 47 4.04 1.01 -4.48
CA GLY A 47 4.94 2.07 -4.95
C GLY A 47 5.43 2.96 -3.82
N LEU A 48 4.54 3.31 -2.89
CA LEU A 48 4.85 4.22 -1.78
C LEU A 48 5.68 3.57 -0.67
N PHE A 49 5.39 2.32 -0.32
CA PHE A 49 6.00 1.64 0.82
C PHE A 49 7.05 0.58 0.41
N GLY A 50 7.26 0.39 -0.89
CA GLY A 50 8.19 -0.57 -1.46
C GLY A 50 7.51 -1.83 -2.01
N SER A 51 8.14 -2.43 -3.02
CA SER A 51 7.63 -3.61 -3.75
C SER A 51 7.34 -4.81 -2.82
N ASN A 52 8.10 -4.94 -1.73
CA ASN A 52 7.96 -5.99 -0.71
C ASN A 52 7.21 -5.52 0.53
N VAL A 53 6.10 -4.78 0.36
CA VAL A 53 5.21 -4.42 1.46
C VAL A 53 4.82 -5.64 2.29
N THR A 54 5.34 -5.70 3.50
CA THR A 54 4.97 -6.72 4.49
C THR A 54 3.67 -6.31 5.18
N ALA A 55 2.93 -7.29 5.70
CA ALA A 55 1.72 -7.02 6.47
C ALA A 55 2.02 -6.13 7.70
N ILE A 56 3.19 -6.30 8.32
CA ILE A 56 3.63 -5.54 9.49
C ILE A 56 3.83 -4.07 9.13
N THR A 57 4.56 -3.80 8.05
CA THR A 57 4.82 -2.42 7.59
C THR A 57 3.51 -1.72 7.22
N LEU A 58 2.63 -2.41 6.50
CA LEU A 58 1.33 -1.89 6.10
C LEU A 58 0.45 -1.61 7.32
N LEU A 59 0.44 -2.51 8.31
CA LEU A 59 -0.34 -2.36 9.54
C LEU A 59 0.17 -1.22 10.42
N SER A 60 1.49 -1.05 10.52
CA SER A 60 2.09 0.07 11.22
C SER A 60 1.59 1.41 10.67
N ARG A 61 1.54 1.54 9.33
CA ARG A 61 1.01 2.74 8.65
C ARG A 61 -0.50 2.91 8.86
N ALA A 62 -1.26 1.81 8.76
CA ALA A 62 -2.70 1.84 9.02
C ALA A 62 -3.02 2.31 10.45
N ASN A 63 -2.25 1.85 11.46
CA ASN A 63 -2.41 2.32 12.84
C ASN A 63 -2.09 3.81 13.00
N THR A 64 -1.11 4.34 12.27
CA THR A 64 -0.84 5.79 12.27
C THR A 64 -2.01 6.55 11.66
N LEU A 65 -2.55 6.07 10.53
CA LEU A 65 -3.70 6.68 9.88
C LEU A 65 -4.96 6.62 10.73
N GLU A 66 -5.23 5.49 11.40
CA GLU A 66 -6.32 5.35 12.37
C GLU A 66 -6.27 6.39 13.48
N LYS A 67 -5.07 6.70 13.99
CA LYS A 67 -4.89 7.76 14.99
C LYS A 67 -5.12 9.17 14.42
N MET A 68 -4.82 9.38 13.14
CA MET A 68 -4.98 10.67 12.47
C MET A 68 -6.43 10.93 12.03
N THR A 69 -7.13 9.90 11.54
CA THR A 69 -8.47 10.03 10.96
C THR A 69 -9.57 9.62 11.93
N GLY A 70 -9.25 8.87 12.99
CA GLY A 70 -10.23 8.23 13.87
C GLY A 70 -10.89 6.98 13.27
N ILE A 71 -10.59 6.62 12.02
CA ILE A 71 -11.18 5.48 11.33
C ILE A 71 -10.53 4.19 11.84
N GLN A 72 -11.31 3.35 12.50
CA GLN A 72 -10.79 2.12 13.11
C GLN A 72 -10.39 1.08 12.06
N VAL A 73 -9.23 0.45 12.26
CA VAL A 73 -8.81 -0.71 11.48
C VAL A 73 -9.51 -1.94 12.05
N ASP A 74 -10.36 -2.55 11.24
CA ASP A 74 -11.14 -3.71 11.66
C ASP A 74 -10.25 -4.93 11.99
N ARG A 75 -10.77 -5.82 12.84
CA ARG A 75 -10.04 -7.01 13.31
C ARG A 75 -9.54 -7.89 12.16
N LEU A 76 -10.29 -7.98 11.06
CA LEU A 76 -9.94 -8.82 9.91
C LEU A 76 -8.76 -8.20 9.16
N SER A 77 -8.80 -6.90 8.93
CA SER A 77 -7.74 -6.09 8.32
C SER A 77 -6.44 -6.11 9.13
N ARG A 78 -6.52 -6.13 10.47
CA ARG A 78 -5.33 -6.27 11.33
C ARG A 78 -4.61 -7.60 11.16
N ARG A 79 -5.31 -8.67 10.77
CA ARG A 79 -4.77 -10.04 10.72
C ARG A 79 -4.46 -10.52 9.31
N ASN A 80 -5.06 -9.91 8.28
CA ASN A 80 -4.94 -10.34 6.90
C ASN A 80 -4.50 -9.17 6.02
N ARG A 81 -3.35 -9.34 5.34
CA ARG A 81 -2.78 -8.32 4.46
C ARG A 81 -3.73 -7.88 3.35
N GLN A 82 -4.50 -8.80 2.76
CA GLN A 82 -5.48 -8.44 1.73
C GLN A 82 -6.65 -7.66 2.31
N ALA A 83 -7.18 -8.07 3.46
CA ALA A 83 -8.21 -7.30 4.15
C ALA A 83 -7.71 -5.89 4.49
N LEU A 84 -6.43 -5.75 4.86
CA LEU A 84 -5.81 -4.46 5.10
C LEU A 84 -5.80 -3.57 3.86
N PHE A 85 -5.43 -4.10 2.68
CA PHE A 85 -5.57 -3.36 1.43
C PHE A 85 -7.02 -2.97 1.12
N CYS A 86 -7.98 -3.85 1.42
CA CYS A 86 -9.40 -3.55 1.24
C CYS A 86 -9.85 -2.41 2.18
N TRP A 87 -9.38 -2.35 3.43
CA TRP A 87 -9.59 -1.21 4.32
C TRP A 87 -8.99 0.11 3.79
N PHE A 88 -7.77 0.07 3.23
CA PHE A 88 -7.16 1.26 2.60
C PHE A 88 -7.98 1.77 1.42
N THR A 89 -8.51 0.84 0.62
CA THR A 89 -9.30 1.17 -0.58
C THR A 89 -10.64 1.80 -0.20
N GLU A 90 -11.33 1.23 0.79
CA GLU A 90 -12.62 1.77 1.27
C GLU A 90 -12.51 3.17 1.86
N ASN A 91 -11.37 3.49 2.47
CA ASN A 91 -11.14 4.78 3.12
C ASN A 91 -10.22 5.67 2.27
N TRP A 92 -10.09 5.38 0.97
CA TRP A 92 -9.10 6.00 0.11
C TRP A 92 -9.28 7.51 0.01
N GLU A 93 -10.51 8.00 -0.10
CA GLU A 93 -10.80 9.44 -0.21
C GLU A 93 -10.25 10.26 0.96
N VAL A 94 -10.25 9.68 2.17
CA VAL A 94 -9.73 10.32 3.38
C VAL A 94 -8.23 10.08 3.53
N ILE A 95 -7.74 8.89 3.19
CA ILE A 95 -6.34 8.49 3.38
C ILE A 95 -5.41 9.13 2.34
N GLN A 96 -5.84 9.19 1.07
CA GLN A 96 -5.07 9.69 -0.05
C GLN A 96 -4.43 11.07 0.21
N PRO A 97 -5.18 12.12 0.63
CA PRO A 97 -4.59 13.44 0.86
C PRO A 97 -3.55 13.43 2.00
N ILE A 98 -3.71 12.56 3.00
CA ILE A 98 -2.77 12.41 4.13
C ILE A 98 -1.48 11.73 3.67
N LEU A 99 -1.58 10.76 2.75
CA LEU A 99 -0.39 10.12 2.17
C LEU A 99 0.38 11.08 1.26
N LEU A 100 -0.33 11.88 0.46
CA LEU A 100 0.28 12.89 -0.43
C LEU A 100 0.97 14.01 0.35
N SER A 101 0.35 14.52 1.41
CA SER A 101 0.92 15.61 2.22
C SER A 101 2.23 15.21 2.91
N ASN A 102 2.31 13.98 3.42
CA ASN A 102 3.54 13.43 4.00
C ASN A 102 4.65 13.18 2.96
N THR A 103 4.27 12.96 1.69
CA THR A 103 5.22 12.73 0.60
C THR A 103 5.92 14.03 0.16
N SER A 104 5.33 15.21 0.40
CA SER A 104 5.96 16.51 0.14
C SER A 104 7.28 16.71 0.89
N ALA A 105 7.42 16.20 2.12
CA ALA A 105 8.67 16.27 2.86
C ALA A 105 9.77 15.36 2.25
N TYR A 106 9.38 14.17 1.79
CA TYR A 106 10.29 13.23 1.11
C TYR A 106 10.67 13.71 -0.30
N GLN A 107 9.72 14.24 -1.07
CA GLN A 107 9.98 14.85 -2.38
C GLN A 107 10.85 16.10 -2.25
N LYS A 108 10.61 16.97 -1.25
CA LYS A 108 11.50 18.12 -0.98
C LYS A 108 12.90 17.67 -0.58
N ALA A 109 13.03 16.66 0.29
CA ALA A 109 14.34 16.13 0.69
C ALA A 109 15.07 15.46 -0.48
N HIS A 110 14.37 14.73 -1.36
CA HIS A 110 14.95 14.06 -2.51
C HIS A 110 15.27 15.04 -3.65
N MET A 111 14.45 16.06 -3.88
CA MET A 111 14.76 17.14 -4.83
C MET A 111 15.93 18.01 -4.35
N ALA A 112 16.02 18.30 -3.04
CA ALA A 112 17.17 19.00 -2.45
C ALA A 112 18.47 18.18 -2.58
N ALA A 113 18.44 16.88 -2.28
CA ALA A 113 19.59 16.00 -2.44
C ALA A 113 20.01 15.83 -3.91
N LYS A 114 19.06 15.86 -4.85
CA LYS A 114 19.34 15.79 -6.29
C LYS A 114 20.01 17.06 -6.80
N SER A 115 19.56 18.24 -6.37
CA SER A 115 20.18 19.53 -6.74
C SER A 115 21.62 19.67 -6.25
N GLU A 116 21.97 19.11 -5.09
CA GLU A 116 23.34 19.12 -4.59
C GLU A 116 24.27 18.20 -5.42
N SER A 117 23.77 17.04 -5.87
CA SER A 117 24.55 16.13 -6.72
C SER A 117 24.77 16.66 -8.14
N GLU A 118 23.80 17.39 -8.70
CA GLU A 118 23.90 18.01 -10.03
C GLU A 118 24.87 19.21 -9.98
N ALA A 119 24.80 20.05 -8.95
CA ALA A 119 25.76 21.14 -8.76
C ALA A 119 27.21 20.66 -8.56
N MET A 120 27.41 19.51 -7.91
CA MET A 120 28.75 18.94 -7.71
C MET A 120 29.34 18.36 -9.01
N PHE A 121 28.49 17.82 -9.90
CA PHE A 121 28.91 17.33 -11.22
C PHE A 121 29.31 18.47 -12.17
N ASP A 122 28.61 19.61 -12.09
CA ASP A 122 28.93 20.79 -12.89
C ASP A 122 30.26 21.45 -12.47
N ILE A 123 30.57 21.51 -11.17
CA ILE A 123 31.85 22.03 -10.67
C ILE A 123 33.03 21.12 -11.06
N ALA A 124 32.85 19.80 -11.00
CA ALA A 124 33.87 18.84 -11.42
C ALA A 124 34.21 18.97 -12.92
N ASN A 125 33.22 19.33 -13.75
CA ASN A 125 33.43 19.59 -15.19
C ASN A 125 34.10 20.94 -15.47
N LEU A 126 33.96 21.94 -14.58
CA LEU A 126 34.64 23.24 -14.68
C LEU A 126 36.11 23.19 -14.26
N LEU A 127 36.50 22.24 -13.41
CA LEU A 127 37.87 22.07 -12.94
C LEU A 127 38.74 21.15 -13.81
N ASN A 128 38.14 20.47 -14.81
CA ASN A 128 38.83 19.57 -15.74
C ASN A 128 39.12 20.20 -17.12
N TYR A 129 38.95 21.51 -17.26
CA TYR A 129 39.37 22.26 -18.45
C TYR A 129 40.63 23.07 -18.12
N HIS A 130 41.79 22.42 -18.17
CA HIS A 130 43.07 23.07 -18.44
C HIS A 130 44.14 22.07 -18.91
#